data_AF-A0A1I7GLR8-F1
#
_entry.id   AF-A0A1I7GLR8-F1
#
_cell.length_a   1.000
_cell.length_b   1.000
_cell.length_c   1.000
_cell.angle_alpha   90.00
_cell.angle_beta   90.00
_cell.angle_gamma   90.00
#
_symmetry.space_group_name_H-M   'P 1'
#
loop_
_entity.id
_entity.type
_entity.pdbx_description
1 polymer ?
#
loop_
_entity_poly.entity_id
_entity_poly.type
_entity_poly.pdbx_seq_one_letter_code
_entity_poly.pdbx_strand_id
1 'polypeptide(L)'
;METTSPLRGALITALLALSCLNVQALGKDYPYDAFTTPDAVSWVQMCGSWGKDNQGTYRVLHADQYAQSFLYIQWMTRDANGSLHAEHTVGIAEMNNDHSEIALSGLACRATPQGIALTARASSGHDDKLRRVTIEAGPATGQYRYRTQRAR
;
A
#
# COMPACT_ATOMS: atom_id res chain seq x y z
N MET A 1 -25.66 -56.86 56.54
CA MET A 1 -25.37 -57.62 55.30
C MET A 1 -25.11 -56.58 54.22
N GLU A 2 -23.86 -56.53 53.72
CA GLU A 2 -23.42 -56.06 52.38
C GLU A 2 -23.73 -54.59 51.96
N THR A 3 -22.88 -53.75 51.36
CA THR A 3 -21.45 -53.71 50.99
C THR A 3 -21.14 -52.25 50.53
N THR A 4 -19.95 -51.74 50.85
CA THR A 4 -19.01 -50.86 50.07
C THR A 4 -19.43 -50.35 48.67
N SER A 5 -19.06 -49.18 48.11
CA SER A 5 -18.18 -48.03 48.42
C SER A 5 -18.31 -47.00 47.22
N PRO A 6 -17.37 -46.10 46.83
CA PRO A 6 -17.51 -44.64 46.93
C PRO A 6 -17.25 -43.84 45.61
N LEU A 7 -17.15 -42.50 45.75
CA LEU A 7 -16.38 -41.55 44.93
C LEU A 7 -16.79 -41.29 43.46
N ARG A 8 -17.34 -40.09 43.20
CA ARG A 8 -17.16 -39.28 41.98
C ARG A 8 -17.32 -37.81 42.40
N GLY A 9 -16.46 -36.85 42.14
CA GLY A 9 -15.23 -36.72 41.39
C GLY A 9 -14.96 -35.21 41.36
N ALA A 10 -13.79 -34.77 41.78
CA ALA A 10 -13.36 -33.37 41.65
C ALA A 10 -12.75 -33.16 40.26
N LEU A 11 -12.95 -31.98 39.64
CA LEU A 11 -12.05 -31.28 38.68
C LEU A 11 -12.77 -30.02 38.14
N ILE A 12 -12.48 -28.83 38.66
CA ILE A 12 -11.53 -27.80 38.16
C ILE A 12 -12.01 -27.05 36.90
N THR A 13 -12.39 -25.79 37.15
CA THR A 13 -12.18 -24.52 36.44
C THR A 13 -11.45 -24.54 35.09
N ALA A 14 -12.03 -23.92 34.05
CA ALA A 14 -11.26 -23.25 32.99
C ALA A 14 -12.09 -22.15 32.29
N LEU A 15 -11.41 -21.03 32.09
CA LEU A 15 -11.85 -19.73 31.60
C LEU A 15 -12.56 -19.76 30.24
N LEU A 16 -13.70 -19.05 30.12
CA LEU A 16 -14.06 -18.37 28.87
C LEU A 16 -13.66 -16.90 28.98
N ALA A 17 -12.35 -16.64 28.87
CA ALA A 17 -11.92 -15.37 28.31
C ALA A 17 -12.27 -15.45 26.82
N LEU A 18 -13.38 -14.84 26.41
CA LEU A 18 -13.58 -14.47 25.02
C LEU A 18 -12.50 -13.46 24.68
N SER A 19 -11.34 -13.98 24.31
CA SER A 19 -10.30 -13.26 23.61
C SER A 19 -10.96 -12.58 22.43
N CYS A 20 -10.87 -11.26 22.39
CA CYS A 20 -11.00 -10.47 21.18
C CYS A 20 -10.01 -11.03 20.15
N LEU A 21 -10.43 -12.06 19.42
CA LEU A 21 -9.87 -12.37 18.14
C LEU A 21 -10.34 -11.22 17.25
N ASN A 22 -9.55 -10.16 17.24
CA ASN A 22 -9.42 -9.33 16.07
C ASN A 22 -9.03 -10.30 14.95
N VAL A 23 -10.05 -10.89 14.30
CA VAL A 23 -9.92 -11.40 12.95
C VAL A 23 -9.65 -10.15 12.15
N GLN A 24 -8.38 -9.77 12.13
CA GLN A 24 -7.91 -8.92 11.10
C GLN A 24 -7.99 -9.82 9.86
N ALA A 25 -9.03 -9.64 9.06
CA ALA A 25 -8.89 -9.78 7.62
C ALA A 25 -7.89 -8.70 7.20
N LEU A 26 -6.63 -8.90 7.61
CA LEU A 26 -5.51 -8.02 7.38
C LEU A 26 -5.09 -8.42 5.99
N GLY A 27 -5.53 -7.62 5.04
CA GLY A 27 -4.93 -7.72 3.74
C GLY A 27 -3.43 -7.49 3.83
N LYS A 28 -2.69 -8.24 3.02
CA LYS A 28 -1.24 -8.16 2.94
C LYS A 28 -0.85 -6.94 2.12
N ASP A 29 -0.13 -6.02 2.75
CA ASP A 29 0.59 -4.97 2.05
C ASP A 29 1.76 -5.55 1.24
N TYR A 30 1.95 -5.08 0.01
CA TYR A 30 3.02 -5.55 -0.87
C TYR A 30 4.20 -4.58 -0.94
N PRO A 31 5.42 -5.01 -0.55
CA PRO A 31 6.62 -4.20 -0.67
C PRO A 31 7.04 -4.07 -2.13
N TYR A 32 7.77 -2.99 -2.46
CA TYR A 32 8.27 -2.74 -3.81
C TYR A 32 9.14 -3.90 -4.35
N ASP A 33 9.97 -4.51 -3.49
CA ASP A 33 10.90 -5.57 -3.90
C ASP A 33 10.19 -6.78 -4.53
N ALA A 34 8.91 -6.99 -4.23
CA ALA A 34 8.08 -8.02 -4.84
C ALA A 34 7.86 -7.82 -6.35
N PHE A 35 8.09 -6.62 -6.88
CA PHE A 35 7.84 -6.24 -8.29
C PHE A 35 9.09 -5.77 -9.02
N THR A 36 10.28 -6.04 -8.51
CA THR A 36 11.54 -5.62 -9.18
C THR A 36 11.78 -6.33 -10.53
N THR A 37 10.91 -7.25 -10.93
CA THR A 37 10.93 -7.87 -12.26
C THR A 37 10.41 -6.88 -13.32
N PRO A 38 11.15 -6.66 -14.43
CA PRO A 38 10.77 -5.66 -15.43
C PRO A 38 9.41 -5.88 -16.11
N ASP A 39 8.92 -7.12 -16.13
CA ASP A 39 7.64 -7.50 -16.71
C ASP A 39 6.44 -7.13 -15.83
N ALA A 40 6.63 -7.02 -14.51
CA ALA A 40 5.61 -6.54 -13.60
C ALA A 40 5.53 -5.01 -13.62
N VAL A 41 6.66 -4.30 -13.75
CA VAL A 41 6.69 -2.83 -13.83
C VAL A 41 6.26 -2.37 -15.22
N SER A 42 5.04 -1.85 -15.33
CA SER A 42 4.44 -1.45 -16.61
C SER A 42 4.59 0.04 -16.92
N TRP A 43 4.86 0.88 -15.91
CA TRP A 43 5.02 2.32 -16.12
C TRP A 43 5.91 2.98 -15.08
N VAL A 44 6.79 3.87 -15.54
CA VAL A 44 7.71 4.65 -14.71
C VAL A 44 7.69 6.09 -15.19
N GLN A 45 7.52 7.04 -14.27
CA GLN A 45 7.60 8.46 -14.59
C GLN A 45 8.43 9.21 -13.55
N MET A 46 9.42 9.98 -14.02
CA MET A 46 10.06 11.01 -13.22
C MET A 46 9.16 12.26 -13.19
N CYS A 47 8.91 12.83 -12.02
CA CYS A 47 8.10 14.03 -11.92
C CYS A 47 8.51 14.93 -10.76
N GLY A 48 8.78 16.20 -11.05
CA GLY A 48 9.11 17.20 -10.04
C GLY A 48 10.42 16.93 -9.28
N SER A 49 10.68 17.82 -8.33
CA SER A 49 11.84 17.80 -7.45
C SER A 49 11.41 17.85 -6.00
N TRP A 50 12.24 17.30 -5.10
CA TRP A 50 11.95 17.23 -3.67
C TRP A 50 13.11 17.75 -2.83
N GLY A 51 12.84 17.97 -1.54
CA GLY A 51 13.78 18.56 -0.59
C GLY A 51 13.83 20.09 -0.67
N LYS A 52 14.50 20.71 0.32
CA LYS A 52 14.50 22.17 0.52
C LYS A 52 15.12 22.94 -0.64
N ASP A 53 16.08 22.32 -1.34
CA ASP A 53 16.83 22.92 -2.45
C ASP A 53 16.76 22.08 -3.74
N ASN A 54 15.66 21.35 -3.96
CA ASN A 54 15.51 20.43 -5.10
C ASN A 54 16.62 19.37 -5.15
N GLN A 55 17.03 18.86 -3.98
CA GLN A 55 18.14 17.92 -3.80
C GLN A 55 17.92 16.57 -4.49
N GLY A 56 16.69 16.27 -4.90
CA GLY A 56 16.36 15.07 -5.63
C GLY A 56 15.12 15.22 -6.51
N THR A 57 14.70 14.11 -7.10
CA THR A 57 13.53 14.05 -7.99
C THR A 57 12.62 12.89 -7.61
N TYR A 58 11.31 13.03 -7.80
CA TYR A 58 10.41 11.90 -7.55
C TYR A 58 10.42 10.95 -8.75
N ARG A 59 10.38 9.66 -8.47
CA ARG A 59 10.06 8.62 -9.44
C ARG A 59 8.79 7.91 -8.99
N VAL A 60 7.79 7.85 -9.86
CA VAL A 60 6.58 7.06 -9.64
C VAL A 60 6.69 5.79 -10.46
N LEU A 61 6.37 4.66 -9.85
CA LEU A 61 6.37 3.35 -10.48
C LEU A 61 4.99 2.74 -10.33
N HIS A 62 4.52 2.17 -11.43
CA HIS A 62 3.31 1.39 -11.49
C HIS A 62 3.67 0.00 -11.98
N ALA A 63 3.12 -1.00 -11.31
CA ALA A 63 3.27 -2.39 -11.65
C ALA A 63 1.89 -3.06 -11.70
N ASP A 64 1.76 -4.07 -12.53
CA ASP A 64 0.56 -4.88 -12.64
C ASP A 64 0.89 -6.32 -12.29
N GLN A 65 0.20 -6.88 -11.29
CA GLN A 65 0.34 -8.28 -10.91
C GLN A 65 -1.02 -8.81 -10.46
N TYR A 66 -1.32 -10.06 -10.81
CA TYR A 66 -2.59 -10.71 -10.42
C TYR A 66 -3.84 -9.88 -10.74
N ALA A 67 -3.85 -9.21 -11.90
CA ALA A 67 -4.92 -8.30 -12.35
C ALA A 67 -5.18 -7.09 -11.43
N GLN A 68 -4.21 -6.71 -10.60
CA GLN A 68 -4.25 -5.55 -9.74
C GLN A 68 -3.08 -4.61 -10.03
N SER A 69 -3.32 -3.31 -9.89
CA SER A 69 -2.30 -2.28 -9.98
C SER A 69 -1.66 -2.00 -8.63
N PHE A 70 -0.33 -1.93 -8.64
CA PHE A 70 0.51 -1.54 -7.52
C PHE A 70 1.22 -0.25 -7.87
N LEU A 71 1.40 0.62 -6.87
CA LEU A 71 1.92 1.96 -7.08
C LEU A 71 2.91 2.35 -5.99
N TYR A 72 4.03 2.92 -6.42
CA TYR A 72 5.13 3.34 -5.55
C TYR A 72 5.57 4.75 -5.88
N ILE A 73 5.90 5.51 -4.84
CA ILE A 73 6.57 6.81 -4.96
C ILE A 73 7.97 6.67 -4.36
N GLN A 74 8.96 7.10 -5.12
CA GLN A 74 10.35 7.10 -4.71
C GLN A 74 10.91 8.51 -4.69
N TRP A 75 11.54 8.87 -3.58
CA TRP A 75 12.35 10.07 -3.45
C TRP A 75 13.75 9.71 -3.89
N MET A 76 14.10 10.07 -5.13
CA MET A 76 15.38 9.70 -5.73
C MET A 76 16.42 10.76 -5.43
N THR A 77 17.63 10.32 -5.07
CA THR A 77 18.82 11.17 -4.92
C THR A 77 19.94 10.69 -5.84
N ARG A 78 20.92 11.55 -6.13
CA ARG A 78 22.12 11.18 -6.87
C ARG A 78 23.27 10.92 -5.91
N ASP A 79 23.97 9.81 -6.11
CA ASP A 79 25.24 9.57 -5.41
C ASP A 79 26.38 10.42 -5.99
N ALA A 80 27.57 10.31 -5.39
CA ALA A 80 28.78 11.02 -5.84
C ALA A 80 29.20 10.69 -7.28
N ASN A 81 28.76 9.54 -7.81
CA ASN A 81 29.03 9.11 -9.19
C ASN A 81 27.91 9.54 -10.16
N GLY A 82 26.91 10.28 -9.67
CA GLY A 82 25.76 10.74 -10.46
C GLY A 82 24.66 9.69 -10.66
N SER A 83 24.79 8.50 -10.08
CA SER A 83 23.78 7.43 -10.21
C SER A 83 22.56 7.74 -9.35
N LEU A 84 21.37 7.49 -9.89
CA LEU A 84 20.10 7.71 -9.18
C LEU A 84 19.74 6.49 -8.33
N HIS A 85 19.49 6.73 -7.04
CA HIS A 85 19.03 5.72 -6.09
C HIS A 85 17.82 6.22 -5.33
N ALA A 86 16.93 5.30 -4.93
CA ALA A 86 15.79 5.65 -4.10
C ALA A 86 16.27 5.83 -2.65
N GLU A 87 16.28 7.07 -2.17
CA GLU A 87 16.54 7.37 -0.76
C GLU A 87 15.38 6.87 0.11
N HIS A 88 14.17 6.99 -0.42
CA HIS A 88 12.97 6.46 0.22
C HIS A 88 12.02 5.90 -0.84
N THR A 89 11.35 4.79 -0.52
CA THR A 89 10.27 4.20 -1.31
C THR A 89 9.06 4.03 -0.43
N VAL A 90 7.90 4.52 -0.86
CA VAL A 90 6.62 4.24 -0.23
C VAL A 90 5.70 3.52 -1.22
N GLY A 91 5.06 2.46 -0.75
CA GLY A 91 3.92 1.85 -1.44
C GLY A 91 2.63 2.54 -1.02
N ILE A 92 1.69 2.72 -1.94
CA ILE A 92 0.40 3.30 -1.64
C ILE A 92 -0.48 2.22 -1.00
N ALA A 93 -0.62 2.22 0.32
CA ALA A 93 -1.25 1.14 1.08
C ALA A 93 -2.71 0.86 0.66
N GLU A 94 -3.46 1.90 0.27
CA GLU A 94 -4.84 1.75 -0.22
C GLU A 94 -4.94 0.94 -1.52
N MET A 95 -3.82 0.78 -2.23
CA MET A 95 -3.72 0.08 -3.49
C MET A 95 -2.89 -1.19 -3.40
N ASN A 96 -1.76 -1.12 -2.69
CA ASN A 96 -0.76 -2.17 -2.59
C ASN A 96 -1.13 -3.21 -1.54
N ASN A 97 -2.40 -3.62 -1.54
CA ASN A 97 -2.97 -4.55 -0.59
C ASN A 97 -3.71 -5.65 -1.36
N ASP A 98 -3.63 -6.93 -0.95
CA ASP A 98 -4.25 -8.08 -1.63
C ASP A 98 -5.79 -8.05 -1.69
N HIS A 99 -6.42 -7.08 -1.03
CA HIS A 99 -7.88 -6.90 -1.08
C HIS A 99 -8.33 -5.71 -1.94
N SER A 100 -7.42 -4.97 -2.59
CA SER A 100 -7.83 -3.75 -3.30
C SER A 100 -8.56 -4.07 -4.61
N GLU A 101 -8.06 -5.04 -5.40
CA GLU A 101 -8.52 -5.37 -6.76
C GLU A 101 -8.78 -4.10 -7.61
N ILE A 102 -7.94 -3.08 -7.42
CA ILE A 102 -8.00 -1.83 -8.17
C ILE A 102 -7.03 -1.92 -9.35
N ALA A 103 -7.54 -1.72 -10.56
CA ALA A 103 -6.74 -1.48 -11.75
C ALA A 103 -6.70 0.02 -12.07
N LEU A 104 -5.52 0.54 -12.41
CA LEU A 104 -5.31 1.92 -12.82
C LEU A 104 -5.08 2.05 -14.32
N SER A 105 -5.52 3.18 -14.87
CA SER A 105 -5.21 3.56 -16.24
C SER A 105 -5.10 5.08 -16.40
N GLY A 106 -4.42 5.52 -17.46
CA GLY A 106 -4.23 6.93 -17.74
C GLY A 106 -3.49 7.66 -16.61
N LEU A 107 -2.45 7.03 -16.07
CA LEU A 107 -1.60 7.62 -15.03
C LEU A 107 -0.94 8.91 -15.56
N ALA A 108 -0.91 9.92 -14.71
CA ALA A 108 -0.22 11.17 -14.98
C ALA A 108 0.33 11.75 -13.69
N CYS A 109 1.65 11.92 -13.61
CA CYS A 109 2.30 12.65 -12.53
C CYS A 109 2.66 14.08 -12.97
N ARG A 110 2.40 15.06 -12.10
CA ARG A 110 2.74 16.47 -12.31
C ARG A 110 3.41 17.06 -11.07
N ALA A 111 4.37 17.95 -11.29
CA ALA A 111 4.94 18.75 -10.21
C ALA A 111 3.92 19.79 -9.72
N THR A 112 3.97 20.10 -8.43
CA THR A 112 3.17 21.12 -7.76
C THR A 112 4.09 21.95 -6.85
N PRO A 113 3.65 23.15 -6.39
CA PRO A 113 4.44 23.92 -5.42
C PRO A 113 4.70 23.18 -4.10
N GLN A 114 3.90 22.16 -3.78
CA GLN A 114 3.99 21.37 -2.55
C GLN A 114 4.65 20.01 -2.76
N GLY A 115 5.10 19.67 -3.97
CA GLY A 115 5.70 18.37 -4.31
C GLY A 115 5.17 17.82 -5.63
N ILE A 116 4.50 16.68 -5.60
CA ILE A 116 3.87 16.07 -6.79
C ILE A 116 2.40 15.72 -6.56
N ALA A 117 1.64 15.70 -7.65
CA ALA A 117 0.31 15.14 -7.72
C ALA A 117 0.27 14.08 -8.83
N LEU A 118 -0.05 12.85 -8.45
CA LEU A 118 -0.36 11.75 -9.35
C LEU A 118 -1.87 11.64 -9.48
N THR A 119 -2.35 11.49 -10.70
CA THR A 119 -3.76 11.21 -10.99
C THR A 119 -3.87 9.98 -11.88
N ALA A 120 -4.87 9.15 -11.63
CA ALA A 120 -5.17 8.00 -12.48
C ALA A 120 -6.67 7.71 -12.49
N ARG A 121 -7.17 7.14 -13.60
CA ARG A 121 -8.50 6.51 -13.61
C ARG A 121 -8.38 5.19 -12.86
N ALA A 122 -9.40 4.84 -12.11
CA ALA A 122 -9.45 3.60 -11.35
C ALA A 122 -10.70 2.81 -11.74
N SER A 123 -10.55 1.48 -11.77
CA SER A 123 -11.64 0.52 -11.87
C SER A 123 -11.42 -0.53 -10.80
N SER A 124 -12.47 -0.89 -10.05
CA SER A 124 -12.42 -1.93 -9.02
C SER A 124 -13.34 -3.08 -9.40
N GLY A 125 -12.91 -4.31 -9.13
CA GLY A 125 -13.79 -5.49 -9.20
C GLY A 125 -14.96 -5.44 -8.20
N HIS A 126 -14.84 -4.62 -7.15
CA HIS A 126 -15.78 -4.54 -6.03
C HIS A 126 -16.61 -3.24 -5.98
N ASP A 127 -16.13 -2.16 -6.60
CA ASP A 127 -16.77 -0.83 -6.57
C ASP A 127 -16.82 -0.22 -7.99
N ASP A 128 -17.98 -0.35 -8.64
CA ASP A 128 -18.25 0.20 -9.97
C ASP A 128 -18.30 1.74 -9.99
N LYS A 129 -18.31 2.38 -8.82
CA LYS A 129 -18.36 3.84 -8.66
C LYS A 129 -16.97 4.43 -8.49
N LEU A 130 -15.91 3.68 -8.21
CA LEU A 130 -14.57 4.24 -8.16
C LEU A 130 -14.16 4.72 -9.57
N ARG A 131 -13.80 6.01 -9.72
CA ARG A 131 -13.47 6.58 -11.04
C ARG A 131 -12.07 7.15 -11.14
N ARG A 132 -11.59 7.78 -10.07
CA ARG A 132 -10.30 8.47 -10.09
C ARG A 132 -9.63 8.40 -8.72
N VAL A 133 -8.33 8.20 -8.74
CA VAL A 133 -7.45 8.36 -7.59
C VAL A 133 -6.55 9.56 -7.80
N THR A 134 -6.31 10.29 -6.73
CA THR A 134 -5.32 11.37 -6.65
C THR A 134 -4.41 11.09 -5.47
N ILE A 135 -3.10 11.07 -5.71
CA ILE A 135 -2.08 10.89 -4.69
C ILE A 135 -1.17 12.11 -4.70
N GLU A 136 -1.00 12.72 -3.54
CA GLU A 136 -0.15 13.88 -3.35
C GLU A 136 1.02 13.48 -2.44
N ALA A 137 2.25 13.77 -2.86
CA ALA A 137 3.44 13.52 -2.06
C ALA A 137 4.23 14.83 -1.92
N GLY A 138 4.68 15.09 -0.69
CA GLY A 138 5.38 16.31 -0.33
C GLY A 138 6.90 16.14 -0.24
N PRO A 139 7.62 17.24 0.07
CA PRO A 139 9.08 17.24 0.15
C PRO A 139 9.62 16.40 1.32
N ALA A 140 8.81 16.13 2.35
CA ALA A 140 9.15 15.20 3.41
C ALA A 140 8.96 13.76 2.91
N THR A 141 10.00 12.95 3.02
CA THR A 141 10.00 11.55 2.53
C THR A 141 8.98 10.69 3.26
N GLY A 142 8.34 9.78 2.52
CA GLY A 142 7.50 8.71 3.08
C GLY A 142 6.07 9.12 3.44
N GLN A 143 5.74 10.40 3.36
CA GLN A 143 4.38 10.88 3.58
C GLN A 143 3.67 11.12 2.26
N TYR A 144 2.44 10.63 2.17
CA TYR A 144 1.54 10.88 1.04
C TYR A 144 0.11 11.09 1.53
N ARG A 145 -0.71 11.67 0.65
CA ARG A 145 -2.14 11.81 0.85
C ARG A 145 -2.88 11.17 -0.31
N TYR A 146 -3.76 10.24 0.01
CA TYR A 146 -4.63 9.56 -0.95
C TYR A 146 -6.03 10.18 -0.96
N ARG A 147 -6.61 10.35 -2.15
CA ARG A 147 -8.00 10.79 -2.32
C ARG A 147 -8.65 10.00 -3.45
N THR A 148 -9.89 9.57 -3.23
CA THR A 148 -10.72 8.95 -4.26
C THR A 148 -11.84 9.88 -4.69
N GLN A 149 -12.20 9.83 -5.98
CA GLN A 149 -13.45 10.37 -6.49
C GLN A 149 -14.36 9.22 -6.92
N ARG A 150 -15.57 9.17 -6.36
CA ARG A 150 -16.63 8.21 -6.71
C ARG A 150 -17.65 8.83 -7.68
N ALA A 151 -18.30 7.99 -8.48
CA ALA A 151 -19.46 8.36 -9.27
C ALA A 151 -20.62 8.75 -8.33
N ARG A 152 -21.44 9.72 -8.76
CA ARG A 152 -22.69 10.07 -8.09
C ARG A 152 -23.73 8.99 -8.33
#